data_AF-A0A3B1A4S9-F1
#
_entry.id   AF-A0A3B1A4S9-F1
#
_cell.length_a   1.000
_cell.length_b   1.000
_cell.length_c   1.000
_cell.angle_alpha   90.00
_cell.angle_beta   90.00
_cell.angle_gamma   90.00
#
_symmetry.space_group_name_H-M   'P 1'
#
loop_
_entity.id
_entity.type
_entity.pdbx_description
1 polymer ?
#
loop_
_entity_poly.entity_id
_entity_poly.type
_entity_poly.pdbx_seq_one_letter_code
_entity_poly.pdbx_strand_id
1 'polypeptide(L)'
;MTLLELMIVVAIIAIISAIAIPAYSGYIRTARIQECQQEAASLALAEEEFFLEQRVYFAGANVAALQTASQGLWTAAEPLASNRNCTYVIVLVGATGYTLTATGSNKLSSEGTVVTKTK
;
A
#
# COMPACT_ATOMS: atom_id res chain seq x y z
N MET A 1 35.27 14.71 -32.14
CA MET A 1 34.41 13.63 -31.63
C MET A 1 33.52 13.17 -32.77
N THR A 2 33.46 11.87 -33.07
CA THR A 2 32.91 11.40 -34.36
C THR A 2 31.47 10.88 -34.23
N LEU A 3 30.67 11.00 -35.30
CA LEU A 3 29.28 10.53 -35.32
C LEU A 3 29.15 9.02 -35.03
N LEU A 4 30.15 8.23 -35.45
CA LEU A 4 30.22 6.80 -35.19
C LEU A 4 30.31 6.48 -33.69
N GLU A 5 31.09 7.28 -32.97
CA GLU A 5 31.31 7.16 -31.52
C GLU A 5 30.01 7.44 -30.75
N LEU A 6 29.20 8.39 -31.22
CA LEU A 6 27.88 8.64 -30.64
C LEU A 6 26.88 7.52 -30.95
N MET A 7 26.88 7.01 -32.19
CA MET A 7 25.93 5.97 -32.62
C MET A 7 26.09 4.66 -31.83
N ILE A 8 27.33 4.26 -31.54
CA ILE A 8 27.55 3.04 -30.76
C ILE A 8 27.15 3.21 -29.29
N VAL A 9 27.35 4.39 -28.71
CA VAL A 9 26.92 4.69 -27.33
C VAL A 9 25.40 4.63 -27.21
N VAL A 10 24.67 5.23 -28.17
CA VAL A 10 23.20 5.17 -28.18
C VAL A 10 22.71 3.73 -28.37
N ALA A 11 23.37 2.93 -29.21
CA ALA A 11 23.02 1.52 -29.38
C ALA A 11 23.18 0.70 -28.09
N ILE A 12 24.24 0.94 -27.31
CA ILE A 12 24.46 0.26 -26.02
C ILE A 12 23.41 0.69 -24.98
N ILE A 13 23.11 1.99 -24.90
CA ILE A 13 22.09 2.52 -23.98
C ILE A 13 20.69 1.95 -24.32
N ALA A 14 20.37 1.79 -25.61
CA ALA A 14 19.11 1.19 -26.04
C ALA A 14 18.95 -0.26 -25.53
N ILE A 15 20.03 -1.06 -25.58
CA ILE A 15 20.01 -2.45 -25.10
C ILE A 15 19.85 -2.51 -23.58
N ILE A 16 20.58 -1.68 -22.84
CA ILE A 16 20.54 -1.68 -21.36
C ILE A 16 19.18 -1.16 -20.87
N SER A 17 18.66 -0.10 -21.48
CA SER A 17 17.39 0.52 -21.07
C SER A 17 16.19 -0.41 -21.25
N ALA A 18 16.21 -1.27 -22.29
CA ALA A 18 15.17 -2.26 -22.52
C ALA A 18 14.98 -3.24 -21.33
N ILE A 19 16.04 -3.54 -20.59
CA ILE A 19 16.00 -4.46 -19.44
C ILE A 19 15.88 -3.67 -18.12
N ALA A 20 16.57 -2.53 -18.01
CA ALA A 20 16.64 -1.75 -16.79
C ALA A 20 15.28 -1.11 -16.41
N ILE A 21 14.51 -0.63 -17.40
CA ILE A 21 13.22 0.04 -17.15
C ILE A 21 12.19 -0.91 -16.51
N PRO A 22 11.90 -2.10 -17.07
CA PRO A 22 10.94 -3.03 -16.45
C PRO A 22 11.45 -3.60 -15.10
N ALA A 23 12.77 -3.80 -14.95
CA ALA A 23 13.32 -4.27 -13.68
C ALA A 23 13.16 -3.23 -12.56
N TYR A 24 13.42 -1.95 -12.85
CA TYR A 24 13.27 -0.87 -11.87
C TYR A 24 11.81 -0.61 -11.49
N SER A 25 10.88 -0.66 -12.46
CA SER A 25 9.45 -0.51 -12.17
C SER A 25 8.92 -1.64 -11.28
N GLY A 26 9.39 -2.88 -11.47
CA GLY A 26 9.09 -4.02 -10.61
C GLY A 26 9.61 -3.84 -9.18
N TYR A 27 10.83 -3.33 -8.99
CA TYR A 27 11.39 -3.07 -7.66
C TYR A 27 10.56 -2.05 -6.86
N ILE A 28 10.23 -0.91 -7.48
CA ILE A 28 9.42 0.14 -6.84
C ILE A 28 8.01 -0.38 -6.54
N ARG A 29 7.45 -1.26 -7.38
CA ARG A 29 6.16 -1.91 -7.12
C ARG A 29 6.22 -2.76 -5.85
N THR A 30 7.22 -3.62 -5.72
CA THR A 30 7.38 -4.47 -4.52
C THR A 30 7.54 -3.61 -3.27
N ALA A 31 8.34 -2.55 -3.33
CA ALA A 31 8.49 -1.61 -2.21
C ALA A 31 7.14 -1.03 -1.75
N ARG A 32 6.30 -0.57 -2.68
CA ARG A 32 4.97 -0.03 -2.34
C ARG A 32 4.01 -1.07 -1.77
N ILE A 33 4.07 -2.33 -2.24
CA ILE A 33 3.26 -3.41 -1.66
C ILE A 33 3.70 -3.67 -0.22
N GLN A 34 5.01 -3.64 0.06
CA GLN A 34 5.54 -3.79 1.42
C GLN A 34 5.06 -2.66 2.34
N GLU A 35 5.05 -1.40 1.86
CA GLU A 35 4.48 -0.26 2.61
C GLU A 35 3.01 -0.53 2.99
N CYS A 36 2.20 -1.01 2.04
CA CYS A 36 0.80 -1.33 2.33
C CYS A 36 0.63 -2.46 3.35
N GLN A 37 1.51 -3.47 3.31
CA GLN A 37 1.49 -4.55 4.30
C GLN A 37 1.89 -4.06 5.69
N GLN A 38 2.85 -3.13 5.77
CA GLN A 38 3.30 -2.55 7.03
C GLN A 38 2.21 -1.68 7.67
N GLU A 39 1.51 -0.87 6.87
CA GLU A 39 0.34 -0.10 7.34
C GLU A 39 -0.84 -1.00 7.73
N ALA A 40 -1.09 -2.08 6.98
CA ALA A 40 -2.11 -3.06 7.37
C ALA A 40 -1.77 -3.75 8.71
N ALA A 41 -0.48 -3.99 8.98
CA ALA A 41 -0.03 -4.53 10.25
C ALA A 41 -0.18 -3.52 11.40
N SER A 42 0.10 -2.24 11.16
CA SER A 42 -0.13 -1.20 12.18
C SER A 42 -1.62 -0.99 12.47
N LEU A 43 -2.50 -1.10 11.46
CA LEU A 43 -3.94 -1.14 11.67
C LEU A 43 -4.37 -2.33 12.52
N ALA A 44 -3.83 -3.52 12.27
CA ALA A 44 -4.14 -4.70 13.06
C ALA A 44 -3.72 -4.54 14.53
N LEU A 45 -2.59 -3.89 14.79
CA LEU A 45 -2.17 -3.54 16.15
C LEU A 45 -3.15 -2.56 16.80
N ALA A 46 -3.55 -1.50 16.08
CA ALA A 46 -4.51 -0.53 16.59
C ALA A 46 -5.88 -1.16 16.89
N GLU A 47 -6.33 -2.13 16.09
CA GLU A 47 -7.52 -2.93 16.38
C GLU A 47 -7.38 -3.72 17.69
N GLU A 48 -6.21 -4.32 17.94
CA GLU A 48 -5.95 -5.03 19.20
C GLU A 48 -5.96 -4.08 20.41
N GLU A 49 -5.33 -2.92 20.30
CA GLU A 49 -5.34 -1.90 21.36
C GLU A 49 -6.76 -1.41 21.64
N PHE A 50 -7.52 -1.10 20.59
CA PHE A 50 -8.91 -0.66 20.71
C PHE A 50 -9.81 -1.73 21.36
N PHE A 51 -9.58 -3.01 21.04
CA PHE A 51 -10.29 -4.12 21.65
C PHE A 51 -9.99 -4.28 23.14
N LEU A 52 -8.75 -3.99 23.59
CA LEU A 52 -8.41 -4.02 25.01
C LEU A 52 -9.19 -2.98 25.82
N GLU A 53 -9.49 -1.83 25.21
CA GLU A 53 -10.21 -0.74 25.86
C GLU A 53 -11.73 -0.89 25.76
N GLN A 54 -12.25 -1.21 24.57
CA GLN A 54 -13.69 -1.15 24.28
C GLN A 54 -14.35 -2.53 24.18
N ARG A 55 -13.57 -3.62 24.15
CA ARG A 55 -14.01 -5.02 23.92
C ARG A 55 -14.78 -5.22 22.60
N VAL A 56 -14.60 -4.32 21.67
CA VAL A 56 -15.12 -4.36 20.30
C VAL A 56 -14.02 -3.91 19.36
N TYR A 57 -14.06 -4.35 18.11
CA TYR A 57 -13.20 -3.84 17.04
C TYR A 57 -13.84 -2.62 16.36
N PHE A 58 -13.04 -1.77 15.74
CA PHE A 58 -13.57 -0.64 14.97
C PHE A 58 -13.75 -1.04 13.50
N ALA A 59 -14.44 -0.20 12.75
CA ALA A 59 -14.76 -0.45 11.36
C ALA A 59 -14.67 0.84 10.56
N GLY A 60 -14.41 0.72 9.27
CA GLY A 60 -14.34 1.87 8.39
C GLY A 60 -14.28 1.47 6.93
N ALA A 61 -15.10 2.12 6.11
CA ALA A 61 -15.16 1.89 4.66
C ALA A 61 -14.02 2.58 3.89
N ASN A 62 -13.22 3.42 4.56
CA ASN A 62 -12.07 4.09 4.00
C ASN A 62 -11.14 4.55 5.13
N VAL A 63 -9.96 5.00 4.74
CA VAL A 63 -8.91 5.45 5.66
C VAL A 63 -9.34 6.60 6.57
N ALA A 64 -10.09 7.58 6.07
CA ALA A 64 -10.54 8.71 6.90
C ALA A 64 -11.53 8.26 7.98
N ALA A 65 -12.42 7.33 7.62
CA ALA A 65 -13.33 6.69 8.57
C ALA A 65 -12.54 5.88 9.61
N LEU A 66 -11.52 5.12 9.19
CA LEU A 66 -10.67 4.35 10.10
C LEU A 66 -9.89 5.24 11.07
N GLN A 67 -9.28 6.34 10.63
CA GLN A 67 -8.57 7.28 11.51
C GLN A 67 -9.49 7.92 12.56
N THR A 68 -10.75 8.16 12.19
CA THR A 68 -11.76 8.68 13.12
C THR A 68 -12.22 7.61 14.10
N ALA A 69 -12.49 6.40 13.58
CA ALA A 69 -12.99 5.28 14.37
C ALA A 69 -11.94 4.73 15.34
N SER A 70 -10.66 4.77 14.96
CA SER A 70 -9.53 4.34 15.80
C SER A 70 -9.21 5.31 16.93
N GLN A 71 -9.91 6.44 17.06
CA GLN A 71 -9.72 7.44 18.12
C GLN A 71 -8.26 7.90 18.30
N GLY A 72 -7.50 7.98 17.20
CA GLY A 72 -6.09 8.37 17.22
C GLY A 72 -5.06 7.23 17.41
N LEU A 73 -5.49 6.00 17.65
CA LEU A 73 -4.61 4.82 17.74
C LEU A 73 -3.91 4.50 16.41
N TRP A 74 -4.50 4.92 15.30
CA TRP A 74 -3.90 4.77 13.99
C TRP A 74 -3.98 6.06 13.17
N THR A 75 -2.87 6.37 12.49
CA THR A 75 -2.80 7.43 11.50
C THR A 75 -2.18 6.87 10.22
N ALA A 76 -2.77 7.21 9.08
CA ALA A 76 -2.19 6.85 7.79
C ALA A 76 -0.87 7.60 7.61
N ALA A 77 0.15 6.92 7.08
CA ALA A 77 1.46 7.55 6.86
C ALA A 77 1.36 8.72 5.87
N GLU A 78 0.56 8.54 4.82
CA GLU A 78 0.25 9.59 3.85
C GLU A 78 -1.13 10.20 4.13
N PRO A 79 -1.23 11.51 4.45
CA PRO A 79 -2.49 12.15 4.82
C PRO A 79 -3.41 12.41 3.61
N LEU A 80 -2.86 12.57 2.41
CA LEU A 80 -3.64 12.78 1.19
C LEU A 80 -3.97 11.44 0.52
N ALA A 81 -5.27 11.17 0.35
CA ALA A 81 -5.75 9.97 -0.35
C ALA A 81 -5.19 9.85 -1.78
N SER A 82 -4.93 10.97 -2.45
CA SER A 82 -4.40 11.02 -3.82
C SER A 82 -2.94 10.56 -3.95
N ASN A 83 -2.16 10.52 -2.86
CA ASN A 83 -0.76 10.07 -2.90
C ASN A 83 -0.58 8.65 -2.34
N ARG A 84 -1.62 8.07 -1.76
CA ARG A 84 -1.49 6.80 -1.04
C ARG A 84 -1.43 5.61 -1.99
N ASN A 85 -0.58 4.65 -1.64
CA ASN A 85 -0.35 3.44 -2.42
C ASN A 85 -1.46 2.39 -2.21
N CYS A 86 -2.13 2.41 -1.05
CA CYS A 86 -3.30 1.58 -0.75
C CYS A 86 -4.41 2.33 0.01
N THR A 87 -5.63 1.84 -0.13
CA THR A 87 -6.78 2.17 0.72
C THR A 87 -7.08 0.98 1.63
N TYR A 88 -7.59 1.26 2.83
CA TYR A 88 -7.93 0.23 3.80
C TYR A 88 -9.41 0.28 4.12
N VAL A 89 -9.98 -0.90 4.27
CA VAL A 89 -11.35 -1.14 4.68
C VAL A 89 -11.34 -2.18 5.80
N ILE A 90 -12.03 -1.90 6.90
CA ILE A 90 -12.25 -2.87 7.97
C ILE A 90 -13.75 -3.11 8.08
N VAL A 91 -14.12 -4.39 7.97
CA VAL A 91 -15.50 -4.87 8.12
C VAL A 91 -15.53 -5.84 9.29
N LEU A 92 -16.47 -5.63 10.20
CA LEU A 92 -16.64 -6.50 11.37
C LEU A 92 -17.28 -7.83 10.98
N VAL A 93 -16.80 -8.90 11.60
CA VAL A 93 -17.35 -10.25 11.51
C VAL A 93 -17.80 -10.67 12.91
N GLY A 94 -19.05 -10.37 13.24
CA GLY A 94 -19.58 -10.55 14.60
C GLY A 94 -19.03 -9.53 15.59
N ALA A 95 -19.09 -9.84 16.88
CA ALA A 95 -18.70 -8.92 17.96
C ALA A 95 -17.19 -8.87 18.23
N THR A 96 -16.45 -9.90 17.81
CA THR A 96 -15.03 -10.11 18.16
C THR A 96 -14.18 -10.55 16.99
N GLY A 97 -14.63 -10.32 15.75
CA GLY A 97 -13.89 -10.66 14.54
C GLY A 97 -13.91 -9.50 13.56
N TYR A 98 -12.90 -9.42 12.70
CA TYR A 98 -12.85 -8.42 11.64
C TYR A 98 -12.06 -8.91 10.42
N THR A 99 -12.43 -8.38 9.26
CA THR A 99 -11.67 -8.51 8.02
C THR A 99 -11.11 -7.14 7.65
N LEU A 100 -9.79 -7.02 7.65
CA LEU A 100 -9.06 -5.89 7.11
C LEU A 100 -8.70 -6.19 5.66
N THR A 101 -9.07 -5.28 4.76
CA THR A 101 -8.77 -5.36 3.34
C THR A 101 -7.99 -4.13 2.92
N ALA A 102 -6.76 -4.33 2.44
CA ALA A 102 -5.95 -3.29 1.82
C ALA A 102 -6.03 -3.41 0.30
N THR A 103 -6.48 -2.37 -0.38
CA THR A 103 -6.64 -2.33 -1.84
C THR A 103 -5.66 -1.34 -2.45
N GLY A 104 -4.86 -1.75 -3.42
CA GLY A 104 -3.93 -0.89 -4.14
C GLY A 104 -4.63 0.28 -4.82
N SER A 105 -4.10 1.49 -4.63
CA SER A 105 -4.58 2.75 -5.20
C SER A 105 -3.50 3.45 -6.02
N ASN A 106 -3.89 4.49 -6.78
CA ASN A 106 -3.00 5.29 -7.62
C ASN A 106 -2.10 4.44 -8.53
N LYS A 107 -0.82 4.33 -8.17
CA LYS A 107 0.21 3.64 -8.93
C LYS A 107 0.17 2.10 -8.79
N LEU A 108 -0.74 1.57 -7.97
CA LEU A 108 -1.08 0.14 -7.88
C LEU A 108 -2.49 -0.18 -8.42
N SER A 109 -3.24 0.83 -8.90
CA SER A 109 -4.65 0.66 -9.27
C SER A 109 -4.89 -0.24 -10.48
N SER A 110 -3.93 -0.39 -11.40
CA SER A 110 -4.11 -1.22 -12.60
C SER A 110 -3.94 -2.73 -12.36
N GLU A 111 -3.54 -3.16 -11.15
CA GLU A 111 -3.20 -4.56 -10.88
C GLU A 111 -3.85 -5.14 -9.61
N GLY A 112 -4.86 -4.48 -9.03
CA GLY A 112 -5.78 -5.10 -8.07
C GLY A 112 -5.12 -5.77 -6.86
N THR A 113 -4.08 -5.17 -6.28
CA THR A 113 -3.44 -5.72 -5.08
C THR A 113 -4.41 -5.63 -3.90
N VAL A 114 -5.01 -6.75 -3.53
CA VAL A 114 -5.89 -6.87 -2.37
C VAL A 114 -5.20 -7.74 -1.32
N VAL A 115 -4.80 -7.14 -0.20
CA VAL A 115 -4.28 -7.87 0.95
C VAL A 115 -5.40 -7.98 1.98
N THR A 116 -5.91 -9.18 2.21
CA THR A 116 -6.93 -9.42 3.24
C THR A 116 -6.31 -10.09 4.45
N LYS A 117 -6.50 -9.49 5.63
CA LYS A 117 -6.15 -10.01 6.95
C LYS A 117 -7.45 -10.24 7.69
N THR A 118 -7.66 -11.45 8.20
CA THR A 118 -8.86 -11.80 8.98
C THR A 118 -8.41 -12.21 10.37
N LYS A 119 -9.17 -11.79 11.38
CA LYS A 119 -9.05 -12.26 12.76
C LYS A 119 -10.40 -12.74 13.25
#